data_AF-A0A2X3J1F3-F1
#
_entry.id   AF-A0A2X3J1F3-F1
#
_cell.length_a   1.000
_cell.length_b   1.000
_cell.length_c   1.000
_cell.angle_alpha   90.00
_cell.angle_beta   90.00
_cell.angle_gamma   90.00
#
_symmetry.space_group_name_H-M   'P 1'
#
loop_
_entity.id
_entity.type
_entity.pdbx_description
1 polymer ?
#
loop_
_entity_poly.entity_id
_entity_poly.type
_entity_poly.pdbx_seq_one_letter_code
_entity_poly.pdbx_strand_id
1 'polypeptide(L)'
;MRILWRNCRITTMANGQYNLIEDAALLNRRRQNCLGWGPYSQRPNLPYDEERDLRGKLVTPVLSTATPIACSAATAARNFEMRLNGATYADIAAAGGRDSQHGGRPRARRTKPTC
;
A
#
# COMPACT_ATOMS: atom_id res chain seq x y z
N MET A 1 0.41 -21.40 17.80
CA MET A 1 0.66 -20.03 18.29
C MET A 1 -0.30 -19.02 17.70
N ARG A 2 -1.43 -18.86 18.38
CA ARG A 2 -2.40 -17.77 18.22
C ARG A 2 -2.23 -16.79 19.38
N ILE A 3 -2.36 -15.50 19.10
CA ILE A 3 -2.25 -14.44 20.10
C ILE A 3 -3.56 -13.65 20.10
N LEU A 4 -4.15 -13.48 21.27
CA LEU A 4 -5.28 -12.57 21.47
C LEU A 4 -4.74 -11.20 21.89
N TRP A 5 -5.11 -10.17 21.15
CA TRP A 5 -4.88 -8.77 21.50
C TRP A 5 -6.20 -8.20 22.00
N ARG A 6 -6.26 -7.71 23.25
CA ARG A 6 -7.49 -7.21 23.87
C ARG A 6 -7.33 -5.81 24.46
N ASN A 7 -8.44 -5.23 24.92
CA ASN A 7 -8.49 -3.90 25.52
C ASN A 7 -7.86 -2.89 24.56
N CYS A 8 -8.35 -2.90 23.33
CA CYS A 8 -7.96 -1.95 22.29
C CYS A 8 -9.18 -1.33 21.66
N ARG A 9 -8.92 -0.27 20.90
CA ARG A 9 -9.90 0.32 19.99
C ARG A 9 -9.50 -0.02 18.58
N ILE A 10 -10.43 -0.49 17.76
CA ILE A 10 -10.13 -0.84 16.36
C ILE A 10 -10.89 0.11 15.45
N THR A 11 -10.17 0.74 14.51
CA THR A 11 -10.79 1.37 13.34
C THR A 11 -10.75 0.37 12.20
N THR A 12 -11.89 0.11 11.56
CA THR A 12 -11.91 -0.84 10.43
C THR A 12 -11.62 -0.15 9.10
N MET A 13 -11.79 1.18 9.05
CA MET A 13 -11.72 1.97 7.81
C MET A 13 -12.72 1.48 6.72
N ALA A 14 -13.72 0.68 7.10
CA ALA A 14 -14.69 0.12 6.17
C ALA A 14 -15.47 1.25 5.47
N ASN A 15 -15.65 1.13 4.16
CA ASN A 15 -16.32 2.15 3.34
C ASN A 15 -15.72 3.56 3.48
N GLY A 16 -14.42 3.66 3.78
CA GLY A 16 -13.73 4.95 3.93
C GLY A 16 -14.09 5.72 5.20
N GLN A 17 -14.80 5.09 6.15
CA GLN A 17 -15.18 5.67 7.43
C GLN A 17 -14.41 4.99 8.56
N TYR A 18 -14.07 5.75 9.62
CA TYR A 18 -13.26 5.22 10.72
C TYR A 18 -13.87 3.96 11.37
N ASN A 19 -15.20 3.91 11.52
CA ASN A 19 -15.93 2.76 12.07
C ASN A 19 -15.25 2.18 13.32
N LEU A 20 -15.17 3.03 14.34
CA LEU A 20 -14.45 2.78 15.59
C LEU A 20 -15.22 1.79 16.47
N ILE A 21 -14.49 0.85 17.06
CA ILE A 21 -14.98 -0.12 18.05
C ILE A 21 -14.22 0.14 19.36
N GLU A 22 -14.92 0.57 20.42
CA GLU A 22 -14.32 1.11 21.67
C GLU A 22 -13.84 0.05 22.69
N ASP A 23 -14.36 -1.19 22.63
CA ASP A 23 -13.89 -2.33 23.41
C ASP A 23 -13.70 -3.53 22.49
N ALA A 24 -12.52 -3.59 21.87
CA ALA A 24 -12.24 -4.50 20.78
C ALA A 24 -11.20 -5.56 21.15
N ALA A 25 -11.22 -6.63 20.35
CA ALA A 25 -10.23 -7.68 20.35
C ALA A 25 -9.83 -8.07 18.93
N LEU A 26 -8.60 -8.56 18.79
CA LEU A 26 -8.08 -9.12 17.55
C LEU A 26 -7.38 -10.44 17.86
N LEU A 27 -7.75 -11.49 17.13
CA LEU A 27 -7.11 -12.78 17.20
C LEU A 27 -6.26 -12.99 15.94
N ASN A 28 -4.96 -13.24 16.11
CA ASN A 28 -4.09 -13.58 14.99
C ASN A 28 -3.41 -14.92 15.22
N ARG A 29 -3.01 -15.58 14.12
CA ARG A 29 -2.09 -16.71 14.15
C ARG A 29 -0.71 -16.23 13.73
N ARG A 30 0.33 -16.59 14.50
CA ARG A 30 1.71 -16.17 14.22
C ARG A 30 2.10 -16.56 12.79
N ARG A 31 2.73 -15.63 12.06
CA ARG A 31 3.13 -15.76 10.63
C ARG A 31 1.98 -15.96 9.65
N GLN A 32 0.75 -15.67 10.06
CA GLN A 32 -0.45 -15.81 9.23
C GLN A 32 -1.35 -14.58 9.41
N ASN A 33 -2.43 -14.57 8.66
CA ASN A 33 -3.40 -13.48 8.65
C ASN A 33 -4.14 -13.38 9.99
N CYS A 34 -4.80 -12.23 10.17
CA CYS A 34 -5.79 -12.07 11.23
C CYS A 34 -6.90 -13.11 11.07
N LEU A 35 -7.24 -13.78 12.18
CA LEU A 35 -8.30 -14.79 12.22
C LEU A 35 -9.67 -14.18 12.50
N GLY A 36 -9.71 -13.01 13.14
CA GLY A 36 -10.94 -12.30 13.46
C GLY A 36 -10.67 -11.08 14.32
N TRP A 37 -11.54 -10.08 14.21
CA TRP A 37 -11.49 -8.83 14.95
C TRP A 37 -12.89 -8.25 15.11
N GLY A 38 -13.13 -7.53 16.19
CA GLY A 38 -14.44 -6.95 16.50
C GLY A 38 -14.58 -6.61 17.98
N PRO A 39 -15.81 -6.38 18.46
CA PRO A 39 -16.06 -6.20 19.88
C PRO A 39 -15.50 -7.37 20.71
N TYR A 40 -14.93 -7.10 21.88
CA TYR A 40 -14.36 -8.14 22.75
C TYR A 40 -15.39 -9.22 23.12
N SER A 41 -16.65 -8.83 23.26
CA SER A 41 -17.80 -9.70 23.51
C SER A 41 -18.15 -10.65 22.36
N GLN A 42 -17.78 -10.29 21.13
CA GLN A 42 -18.06 -11.07 19.91
C GLN A 42 -16.82 -11.79 19.38
N ARG A 43 -15.74 -11.85 20.18
CA ARG A 43 -14.50 -12.50 19.75
C ARG A 43 -14.72 -13.98 19.43
N PRO A 44 -13.98 -14.55 18.46
CA PRO A 44 -14.06 -15.98 18.18
C PRO A 44 -13.75 -16.81 19.42
N ASN A 45 -14.60 -17.81 19.70
CA ASN A 45 -14.35 -18.78 20.77
C ASN A 45 -13.34 -19.84 20.29
N LEU A 46 -12.11 -19.40 20.07
CA LEU A 46 -10.99 -20.24 19.63
C LEU A 46 -9.89 -20.22 20.70
N PRO A 47 -9.21 -21.36 20.96
CA PRO A 47 -8.12 -21.39 21.93
C PRO A 47 -6.92 -20.59 21.41
N TYR A 48 -6.32 -19.79 22.29
CA TYR A 48 -5.13 -18.99 22.02
C TYR A 48 -3.99 -19.33 22.99
N ASP A 49 -2.76 -19.16 22.52
CA ASP A 49 -1.55 -19.54 23.26
C ASP A 49 -1.01 -18.36 24.10
N GLU A 50 -1.27 -17.13 23.66
CA GLU A 50 -0.85 -15.91 24.36
C GLU A 50 -1.98 -14.87 24.36
N GLU A 51 -1.98 -14.03 25.38
CA GLU A 51 -2.85 -12.87 25.50
C GLU A 51 -2.02 -11.61 25.75
N ARG A 52 -2.37 -10.52 25.07
CA ARG A 52 -1.69 -9.23 25.14
C ARG A 52 -2.71 -8.11 25.36
N ASP A 53 -2.52 -7.36 26.44
CA ASP A 53 -3.32 -6.18 26.76
C ASP A 53 -2.72 -4.94 26.05
N LEU A 54 -3.54 -4.30 25.22
CA LEU A 54 -3.15 -3.10 24.47
C LEU A 54 -3.46 -1.78 25.21
N ARG A 55 -4.05 -1.84 26.41
CA ARG A 55 -4.25 -0.69 27.32
C ARG A 55 -5.01 0.48 26.68
N GLY A 56 -6.07 0.19 25.94
CA GLY A 56 -6.91 1.18 25.24
C GLY A 56 -6.27 1.81 24.00
N LYS A 57 -5.12 1.29 23.53
CA LYS A 57 -4.46 1.79 22.31
C LYS A 57 -5.34 1.57 21.07
N LEU A 58 -5.17 2.48 20.12
CA LEU A 58 -5.81 2.41 18.82
C LEU A 58 -5.05 1.46 17.90
N VAL A 59 -5.79 0.56 17.26
CA VAL A 59 -5.34 -0.34 16.20
C VAL A 59 -6.01 0.13 14.91
N THR A 60 -5.20 0.32 13.88
CA THR A 60 -5.65 0.69 12.54
C THR A 60 -5.18 -0.37 11.54
N PRO A 61 -5.82 -0.49 10.37
CA PRO A 61 -5.22 -1.19 9.25
C PRO A 61 -3.88 -0.53 8.91
N VAL A 62 -2.97 -1.30 8.31
CA VAL A 62 -1.69 -0.76 7.85
C VAL A 62 -1.95 0.34 6.81
N LEU A 63 -1.18 1.42 6.88
CA LEU A 63 -1.21 2.46 5.85
C LEU A 63 -0.65 1.88 4.55
N SER A 64 -1.41 2.02 3.46
CA SER A 64 -0.96 1.69 2.11
C SER A 64 -0.90 2.98 1.29
N THR A 65 0.14 3.13 0.47
CA THR A 65 0.31 4.30 -0.40
C THR A 65 -0.35 4.00 -1.76
N ALA A 66 -1.35 4.79 -2.13
CA ALA A 66 -2.04 4.63 -3.42
C ALA A 66 -1.15 4.97 -4.62
N THR A 67 -0.10 5.76 -4.40
CA THR A 67 0.82 6.24 -5.44
C THR A 67 2.26 5.90 -5.05
N PRO A 68 2.66 4.61 -5.12
CA PRO A 68 4.03 4.23 -4.82
C PRO A 68 4.97 4.90 -5.83
N ILE A 69 5.84 5.79 -5.34
CA ILE A 69 6.91 6.40 -6.15
C ILE A 69 8.10 5.45 -6.21
N ALA A 70 7.94 4.37 -6.97
CA ALA A 70 9.02 3.45 -7.25
C ALA A 70 9.92 4.04 -8.36
N CYS A 71 10.89 4.88 -7.99
CA CYS A 71 11.90 5.41 -8.92
C CYS A 71 13.33 5.15 -8.42
N SER A 72 14.22 4.74 -9.33
CA SER A 72 15.65 4.63 -9.00
C SER A 72 16.30 6.02 -8.90
N ALA A 73 17.27 6.18 -8.00
CA ALA A 73 17.99 7.44 -7.83
C ALA A 73 18.69 7.91 -9.12
N ALA A 74 19.23 6.98 -9.91
CA ALA A 74 19.90 7.27 -11.18
C ALA A 74 18.92 7.84 -12.23
N THR A 75 17.74 7.21 -12.38
CA THR A 75 16.69 7.70 -13.29
C THR A 75 16.16 9.07 -12.85
N ALA A 76 16.00 9.28 -11.54
CA ALA A 76 15.55 10.55 -10.99
C ALA A 76 16.56 11.68 -11.24
N ALA A 77 17.86 11.43 -10.98
CA ALA A 77 18.93 12.40 -11.18
C ALA A 77 19.05 12.82 -12.66
N ARG A 78 19.07 11.85 -13.58
CA ARG A 78 19.15 12.15 -15.03
C ARG A 78 17.95 12.95 -15.52
N ASN A 79 16.74 12.59 -15.10
CA ASN A 79 15.53 13.34 -15.48
C ASN A 79 15.54 14.75 -14.88
N PHE A 80 16.10 14.93 -13.69
CA PHE A 80 16.26 16.23 -13.06
C PHE A 80 17.25 17.11 -13.84
N GLU A 81 18.42 16.58 -14.20
CA GLU A 81 19.42 17.30 -15.02
C GLU A 81 18.87 17.69 -16.40
N MET A 82 18.11 16.81 -17.05
CA MET A 82 17.45 17.15 -18.32
C MET A 82 16.45 18.29 -18.15
N ARG A 83 15.66 18.30 -17.07
CA ARG A 83 14.73 19.42 -16.78
C ARG A 83 15.47 20.71 -16.51
N LEU A 84 16.59 20.65 -15.79
CA LEU A 84 17.43 21.81 -15.51
C LEU A 84 17.89 22.48 -16.82
N ASN A 85 18.19 21.66 -17.84
CA ASN A 85 18.59 22.12 -19.17
C ASN A 85 17.41 22.44 -20.12
N GLY A 86 16.18 22.50 -19.58
CA GLY A 86 14.99 22.90 -20.35
C GLY A 86 14.36 21.80 -21.20
N ALA A 87 14.76 20.54 -21.05
CA ALA A 87 14.13 19.43 -21.77
C ALA A 87 12.65 19.31 -21.41
N THR A 88 11.80 19.13 -22.41
CA THR A 88 10.37 18.96 -22.18
C THR A 88 10.09 17.58 -21.58
N TYR A 89 8.89 17.42 -21.05
CA TYR A 89 8.43 16.12 -20.59
C TYR A 89 8.51 15.03 -21.68
N ALA A 90 8.20 15.39 -22.93
CA ALA A 90 8.27 14.47 -24.06
C ALA A 90 9.72 14.05 -24.37
N ASP A 91 10.68 14.98 -24.28
CA ASP A 91 12.11 14.70 -24.50
C ASP A 91 12.66 13.74 -23.44
N ILE A 92 12.28 13.96 -22.18
CA ILE A 92 12.68 13.12 -21.05
C ILE A 92 12.10 11.72 -21.17
N ALA A 93 10.82 11.60 -21.56
CA ALA A 93 10.18 10.31 -21.80
C ALA A 93 10.83 9.57 -22.98
N ALA A 94 11.15 10.28 -24.07
CA ALA A 94 11.82 9.71 -25.23
C ALA A 94 13.25 9.22 -24.90
N ALA A 95 13.95 9.86 -23.98
CA ALA A 95 15.25 9.43 -23.47
C ALA A 95 15.18 8.24 -22.48
N GLY A 96 13.98 7.68 -22.24
CA GLY A 96 13.77 6.56 -21.31
C GLY A 96 13.57 7.01 -19.86
N GLY A 97 13.10 8.24 -19.63
CA GLY A 97 12.68 8.74 -18.32
C GLY A 97 11.26 8.33 -17.92
N ARG A 98 11.03 8.29 -16.60
CA ARG A 98 9.93 7.63 -15.84
C ARG A 98 10.02 6.11 -15.92
N ASP A 99 10.27 5.46 -14.78
CA ASP A 99 10.71 4.06 -14.64
C ASP A 99 10.20 3.13 -15.74
N SER A 100 11.11 2.76 -16.64
CA SER A 100 10.82 2.06 -17.87
C SER A 100 10.45 0.59 -17.61
N GLN A 101 9.21 0.35 -17.17
CA GLN A 101 8.50 -0.91 -17.33
C GLN A 101 7.14 -0.68 -18.00
N HIS A 102 7.17 -0.13 -19.21
CA HIS A 102 6.28 -0.57 -20.26
C HIS A 102 7.10 -0.61 -21.54
N GLY A 103 7.64 -1.80 -21.83
CA GLY A 103 8.30 -2.12 -23.09
C GLY A 103 7.29 -2.06 -24.24
N GLY A 104 7.00 -0.86 -24.73
CA GLY A 104 6.38 -0.64 -26.02
C GLY A 104 7.43 -0.09 -26.95
N ARG A 105 7.96 -0.94 -27.86
CA ARG A 105 8.76 -0.47 -29.00
C ARG A 105 8.05 0.74 -29.63
N PRO A 106 8.75 1.83 -29.97
CA PRO A 106 8.12 2.92 -30.70
C PRO A 106 7.52 2.35 -31.98
N ARG A 107 6.19 2.45 -32.13
CA ARG A 107 5.53 2.09 -33.40
C ARG A 107 6.14 2.99 -34.46
N ALA A 108 6.91 2.40 -35.37
CA ALA A 108 7.38 3.08 -36.56
C ALA A 108 6.18 3.76 -37.24
N ARG A 109 6.32 5.05 -37.56
CA ARG A 109 5.35 5.79 -38.36
C ARG A 109 5.15 5.02 -39.67
N ARG A 110 4.02 4.35 -39.82
CA ARG A 110 3.56 3.87 -41.13
C ARG A 110 3.27 5.11 -41.96
N THR A 111 4.21 5.50 -42.81
CA THR A 111 3.89 6.31 -43.98
C THR A 111 2.92 5.50 -44.83
N LYS A 112 1.70 6.00 -45.02
CA LYS A 112 0.79 5.47 -46.04
C LYS A 112 1.39 5.85 -47.40
N PRO A 113 1.61 4.91 -48.33
CA PRO A 113 1.73 5.28 -49.73
C PRO A 113 0.36 5.76 -50.21
N THR A 114 0.38 6.90 -50.88
CA THR A 114 -0.67 7.41 -51.76
C THR A 114 -0.92 6.48 -52.94
N CYS A 115 -2.19 6.45 -53.38
CA CYS A 115 -2.86 5.63 -54.41
C CYS A 115 -3.17 4.18 -54.00
#